data_AF-A0A3M1V3J3-F1
#
_entry.id   AF-A0A3M1V3J3-F1
#
_cell.length_a   1.000
_cell.length_b   1.000
_cell.length_c   1.000
_cell.angle_alpha   90.00
_cell.angle_beta   90.00
_cell.angle_gamma   90.00
#
_symmetry.space_group_name_H-M   'P 1'
#
loop_
_entity.id
_entity.type
_entity.pdbx_description
1 polymer ?
#
loop_
_entity_poly.entity_id
_entity_poly.type
_entity_poly.pdbx_seq_one_letter_code
_entity_poly.pdbx_strand_id
1 'polypeptide(L)'
;MVKPRVAVHKFSSCDGCQLALLNLGESLLELSETVEIVHFLEAGPNDPESEVDIALVEGSIATPEEVERIARVRQRSRYLVTLGACATSGGLQALRNLDHSE
;
A
#
# COMPACT_ATOMS: atom_id res chain seq x y z
N MET A 1 -19.58 -8.09 -15.36
CA MET A 1 -19.50 -7.19 -14.19
C MET A 1 -18.27 -6.32 -14.34
N VAL A 2 -18.29 -5.09 -13.81
CA VAL A 2 -17.09 -4.24 -13.77
C VAL A 2 -16.15 -4.82 -12.70
N LYS A 3 -14.87 -5.03 -13.02
CA LYS A 3 -13.87 -5.53 -12.07
C LYS A 3 -13.60 -4.46 -11.00
N PRO A 4 -13.44 -4.81 -9.71
CA PRO A 4 -13.02 -3.85 -8.69
C PRO A 4 -11.64 -3.27 -9.02
N ARG A 5 -11.47 -1.95 -8.83
CA ARG A 5 -10.19 -1.27 -9.04
C ARG A 5 -9.35 -1.33 -7.76
N VAL A 6 -8.09 -1.72 -7.90
CA VAL A 6 -7.16 -1.95 -6.78
C VAL A 6 -5.88 -1.12 -6.96
N ALA A 7 -5.46 -0.46 -5.89
CA ALA A 7 -4.15 0.19 -5.79
C ALA A 7 -3.34 -0.38 -4.63
N VAL A 8 -2.02 -0.48 -4.82
CA VAL A 8 -1.03 -0.89 -3.81
C VAL A 8 -0.08 0.28 -3.58
N HIS A 9 -0.13 0.89 -2.41
CA HIS A 9 0.66 2.06 -2.04
C HIS A 9 1.78 1.69 -1.07
N LYS A 10 2.99 2.14 -1.42
CA LYS A 10 4.18 2.06 -0.57
C LYS A 10 4.39 3.35 0.22
N PHE A 11 4.47 3.26 1.54
CA PHE A 11 5.01 4.30 2.45
C PHE A 11 6.36 3.84 3.03
N SER A 12 6.84 4.50 4.08
CA SER A 12 8.10 4.14 4.74
C SER A 12 8.11 2.68 5.21
N SER A 13 8.86 1.84 4.49
CA SER A 13 8.84 0.37 4.56
C SER A 13 10.10 -0.25 3.93
N CYS A 14 10.18 -1.58 3.92
CA CYS A 14 11.25 -2.37 3.32
C CYS A 14 10.84 -3.07 2.01
N ASP A 15 9.68 -2.74 1.44
CA ASP A 15 9.08 -3.40 0.25
C ASP A 15 8.71 -4.88 0.43
N GLY A 16 8.90 -5.42 1.63
CA GLY A 16 8.68 -6.84 1.89
C GLY A 16 7.25 -7.29 1.64
N CYS A 17 6.25 -6.44 1.88
CA CYS A 17 4.86 -6.85 1.70
C CYS A 17 4.43 -6.85 0.23
N GLN A 18 4.86 -5.86 -0.54
CA GLN A 18 4.68 -5.83 -2.00
C GLN A 18 5.43 -6.96 -2.69
N LEU A 19 6.66 -7.25 -2.27
CA LEU A 19 7.41 -8.39 -2.80
C LEU A 19 6.71 -9.71 -2.48
N ALA A 20 6.15 -9.85 -1.27
CA ALA A 20 5.35 -11.03 -0.93
C ALA A 20 4.09 -11.16 -1.81
N LEU A 21 3.43 -10.04 -2.15
CA LEU A 21 2.31 -10.01 -3.09
C LEU A 21 2.73 -10.43 -4.50
N LEU A 22 3.88 -9.96 -4.99
CA LEU A 22 4.46 -10.38 -6.27
C LEU A 22 4.82 -11.87 -6.30
N ASN A 23 5.33 -12.39 -5.18
CA ASN A 23 5.75 -13.79 -5.05
C ASN A 23 4.59 -14.79 -4.98
N LEU A 24 3.33 -14.34 -5.04
CA LEU A 24 2.17 -15.24 -5.13
C LEU A 24 2.13 -16.04 -6.44
N GLY A 25 2.91 -15.66 -7.46
CA GLY A 25 3.05 -16.43 -8.70
C GLY A 25 1.72 -16.60 -9.43
N GLU A 26 1.29 -17.84 -9.67
CA GLU A 26 0.04 -18.17 -10.37
C GLU A 26 -1.19 -17.53 -9.71
N SER A 27 -1.24 -17.47 -8.38
CA SER A 27 -2.36 -16.84 -7.67
C SER A 27 -2.44 -15.33 -7.90
N LEU A 28 -1.34 -14.66 -8.22
CA LEU A 28 -1.37 -13.24 -8.62
C LEU A 28 -1.97 -13.07 -10.02
N LEU A 29 -1.68 -14.00 -10.93
CA LEU A 29 -2.26 -14.01 -12.27
C LEU A 29 -3.77 -14.24 -12.20
N GLU A 30 -4.22 -15.23 -11.42
CA GLU A 30 -5.65 -15.46 -11.16
C GLU A 30 -6.32 -14.23 -10.54
N LEU A 31 -5.66 -13.57 -9.57
CA LEU A 31 -6.17 -12.34 -8.98
C LEU A 31 -6.37 -11.24 -10.04
N SER A 32 -5.41 -11.07 -10.97
CA SER A 32 -5.49 -10.08 -12.05
C SER A 32 -6.66 -10.31 -13.02
N GLU A 33 -7.21 -11.52 -13.06
CA GLU A 33 -8.43 -11.81 -13.82
C GLU A 33 -9.69 -11.30 -13.12
N THR A 34 -9.66 -11.13 -11.80
CA THR A 34 -10.82 -10.74 -10.98
C THR A 34 -10.85 -9.27 -10.61
N VAL A 35 -9.69 -8.59 -10.59
CA VAL A 35 -9.55 -7.16 -10.26
C VAL A 35 -8.80 -6.40 -11.34
N GLU A 36 -8.94 -5.07 -11.34
CA GLU A 36 -8.14 -4.17 -12.17
C GLU A 36 -7.09 -3.48 -11.29
N ILE A 37 -5.81 -3.82 -11.46
CA ILE A 37 -4.71 -3.19 -10.72
C ILE A 37 -4.29 -1.92 -11.46
N VAL A 38 -4.64 -0.76 -10.90
CA VAL A 38 -4.38 0.55 -11.53
C VAL A 38 -3.10 1.20 -11.03
N HIS A 39 -2.67 0.86 -9.82
CA HIS A 39 -1.43 1.32 -9.23
C HIS A 39 -0.78 0.19 -8.44
N PHE A 40 0.40 -0.25 -8.88
CA PHE A 40 1.26 -1.15 -8.16
C PHE A 40 2.65 -1.02 -8.76
N LEU A 41 3.48 -0.14 -8.18
CA LEU A 41 4.74 0.28 -8.81
C LEU A 41 5.69 -0.89 -9.07
N GLU A 42 5.77 -1.85 -8.14
CA GLU A 42 6.60 -3.06 -8.29
C GLU A 42 6.10 -4.02 -9.38
N ALA A 43 4.82 -3.94 -9.77
CA ALA A 43 4.24 -4.73 -10.87
C ALA A 43 4.17 -3.98 -12.21
N GLY A 44 4.47 -2.67 -12.22
CA GLY A 44 4.45 -1.82 -13.42
C GLY A 44 3.37 -0.72 -13.46
N PRO A 45 2.08 -1.00 -13.16
CA PRO A 45 1.03 0.02 -13.19
C PRO A 45 1.34 1.21 -12.27
N ASN A 46 1.22 2.43 -12.80
CA ASN A 46 1.60 3.65 -12.10
C ASN A 46 0.56 4.76 -12.24
N ASP A 47 -0.52 4.66 -11.47
CA ASP A 47 -1.50 5.74 -11.32
C ASP A 47 -1.88 5.96 -9.84
N PRO A 48 -1.01 6.61 -9.04
CA PRO A 48 -1.20 6.73 -7.59
C PRO A 48 -2.39 7.60 -7.18
N GLU A 49 -2.98 8.37 -8.09
CA GLU A 49 -4.08 9.30 -7.81
C GLU A 49 -5.44 8.79 -8.32
N SER A 50 -5.48 7.57 -8.84
CA SER A 50 -6.72 6.92 -9.29
C SER A 50 -7.69 6.66 -8.13
N GLU A 51 -8.98 6.89 -8.37
CA GLU A 51 -10.04 6.44 -7.46
C GLU A 51 -10.19 4.92 -7.53
N VAL A 52 -10.24 4.25 -6.38
CA VAL A 52 -10.21 2.79 -6.29
C VAL A 52 -11.24 2.23 -5.31
N ASP A 53 -11.67 0.99 -5.56
CA ASP A 53 -12.49 0.25 -4.61
C ASP A 53 -11.65 -0.19 -3.41
N ILE A 54 -10.40 -0.61 -3.63
CA ILE A 54 -9.51 -1.13 -2.59
C ILE A 54 -8.12 -0.50 -2.74
N ALA A 55 -7.67 0.16 -1.68
CA ALA A 55 -6.29 0.60 -1.51
C ALA A 55 -5.60 -0.30 -0.47
N LEU A 56 -4.61 -1.08 -0.91
CA LEU A 56 -3.68 -1.79 -0.05
C LEU A 56 -2.53 -0.84 0.31
N VAL A 57 -2.27 -0.65 1.61
CA VAL A 57 -1.27 0.31 2.09
C VAL A 57 -0.19 -0.43 2.88
N GLU A 58 1.02 -0.47 2.35
CA GLU A 58 2.23 -0.92 3.05
C GLU A 58 2.99 0.27 3.62
N GLY A 59 3.64 0.05 4.77
CA GLY A 59 4.56 1.02 5.37
C GLY A 59 3.93 1.94 6.40
N SER A 60 4.78 2.39 7.33
CA SER A 60 4.41 3.36 8.36
C SER A 60 4.37 4.77 7.78
N ILE A 61 3.64 5.68 8.42
CA ILE A 61 3.69 7.11 8.11
C ILE A 61 4.80 7.76 8.94
N ALA A 62 5.83 8.25 8.26
CA ALA A 62 7.08 8.70 8.86
C ALA A 62 7.42 10.16 8.57
N THR A 63 6.79 10.80 7.58
CA THR A 63 7.01 12.22 7.23
C THR A 63 5.70 13.02 7.13
N PRO A 64 5.73 14.36 7.24
CA PRO A 64 4.55 15.20 7.01
C PRO A 64 3.93 15.01 5.63
N GLU A 65 4.73 14.85 4.58
CA GLU A 65 4.26 14.62 3.21
C GLU A 65 3.50 13.29 3.10
N GLU A 66 3.95 12.26 3.82
CA GLU A 66 3.25 10.99 3.89
C GLU A 66 1.89 11.10 4.60
N VAL A 67 1.76 11.96 5.62
CA VAL A 67 0.47 12.26 6.28
C VAL A 67 -0.52 12.83 5.28
N GLU A 68 -0.10 13.80 4.47
CA GLU A 68 -0.96 14.37 3.43
C GLU A 68 -1.31 13.34 2.35
N ARG A 69 -0.33 12.50 1.97
CA ARG A 69 -0.54 11.50 0.94
C ARG A 69 -1.49 10.39 1.38
N ILE A 70 -1.39 9.88 2.62
CA ILE A 70 -2.32 8.85 3.12
C ILE A 70 -3.75 9.40 3.25
N ALA A 71 -3.90 10.68 3.59
CA ALA A 71 -5.21 11.34 3.58
C ALA A 71 -5.83 11.39 2.18
N ARG A 72 -5.03 11.69 1.14
CA ARG A 72 -5.49 11.62 -0.27
C ARG A 72 -5.88 10.20 -0.69
N VAL A 73 -5.06 9.21 -0.36
CA VAL A 73 -5.38 7.78 -0.62
C VAL A 73 -6.70 7.38 0.05
N ARG A 74 -6.91 7.79 1.31
CA ARG A 74 -8.17 7.52 2.05
C ARG A 74 -9.38 8.19 1.39
N GLN A 75 -9.25 9.41 0.89
CA GLN A 75 -10.34 10.12 0.20
C GLN A 75 -10.70 9.46 -1.14
N ARG A 76 -9.72 8.85 -1.82
CA ARG A 76 -9.87 8.21 -3.13
C ARG A 76 -10.16 6.71 -3.10
N SER A 77 -10.32 6.13 -1.91
CA SER A 77 -10.56 4.70 -1.74
C SER A 77 -11.88 4.43 -1.05
N ARG A 78 -12.63 3.42 -1.52
CA ARG A 78 -13.78 2.89 -0.77
C ARG A 78 -13.31 2.10 0.45
N TYR A 79 -12.37 1.17 0.26
CA TYR A 79 -11.71 0.44 1.33
C TYR A 79 -10.22 0.77 1.36
N LEU A 80 -9.70 1.03 2.55
CA LEU A 80 -8.27 1.17 2.80
C LEU A 80 -7.88 0.05 3.77
N VAL A 81 -6.93 -0.79 3.36
CA VAL A 81 -6.50 -1.97 4.10
C VAL A 81 -5.01 -1.87 4.34
N THR A 82 -4.59 -2.01 5.60
CA THR A 82 -3.17 -2.06 5.95
C THR A 82 -2.58 -3.39 5.52
N LEU A 83 -1.41 -3.34 4.91
CA LEU A 83 -0.64 -4.49 4.47
C LEU A 83 0.67 -4.56 5.29
N GLY A 84 0.74 -5.54 6.18
CA GLY A 84 1.91 -5.82 7.00
C GLY A 84 2.02 -5.01 8.30
N ALA A 85 3.02 -5.36 9.11
CA ALA A 85 3.22 -4.81 10.45
C ALA A 85 3.56 -3.30 10.45
N CYS A 86 4.29 -2.82 9.44
CA CYS A 86 4.67 -1.41 9.32
C CYS A 86 3.44 -0.49 9.21
N ALA A 87 2.50 -0.85 8.33
CA ALA A 87 1.26 -0.08 8.15
C ALA A 87 0.28 -0.26 9.31
N THR A 88 0.27 -1.43 9.94
CA THR A 88 -0.70 -1.77 10.98
C THR A 88 -0.32 -1.18 12.34
N SER A 89 0.96 -1.24 12.73
CA SER A 89 1.42 -0.89 14.08
C SER A 89 2.77 -0.17 14.09
N GLY A 90 3.24 0.34 12.95
CA GLY A 90 4.48 1.11 12.83
C GLY A 90 5.74 0.27 12.54
N GLY A 91 5.72 -1.03 12.81
CA GLY A 91 6.82 -1.95 12.46
C GLY A 91 8.17 -1.59 13.09
N LEU A 92 9.26 -1.97 12.42
CA LEU A 92 10.63 -1.65 12.86
C LEU A 92 10.88 -0.13 12.88
N GLN A 93 10.23 0.62 12.00
CA GLN A 93 10.39 2.06 11.85
C GLN A 93 9.91 2.81 13.11
N ALA A 94 8.94 2.25 13.84
CA ALA A 94 8.46 2.84 15.10
C ALA A 94 9.50 2.79 16.23
N LEU A 95 10.56 1.99 16.13
CA LEU A 95 11.62 1.94 17.14
C LEU A 95 12.30 3.30 17.34
N ARG A 96 12.37 4.14 16.29
CA ARG A 96 12.92 5.50 16.41
C ARG A 96 12.17 6.39 17.41
N ASN A 97 10.90 6.06 17.70
CA ASN A 97 10.10 6.84 18.65
C ASN A 97 10.51 6.56 20.11
N LEU A 98 11.36 5.56 20.35
CA LEU A 98 11.95 5.24 21.65
C LEU A 98 13.28 5.96 21.88
N ASP A 99 13.85 6.54 20.83
CA ASP A 99 15.05 7.34 20.92
C ASP A 99 14.66 8.76 21.35
N HIS A 100 15.09 9.15 22.55
CA HIS A 100 14.88 10.48 23.12
C HIS A 100 16.18 11.30 23.16
N SER A 101 17.21 10.86 22.45
CA SER A 101 18.39 11.67 22.25
C SER A 101 18.09 12.75 21.19
N GLU A 102 17.85 13.98 21.67
CA GLU A 102 17.90 15.20 20.85
C GLU A 102 19.34 15.73 20.76
#